data_AF-A0A923YDH3-F1
#
_entry.id   AF-A0A923YDH3-F1
#
_cell.length_a   1.000
_cell.length_b   1.000
_cell.length_c   1.000
_cell.angle_alpha   90.00
_cell.angle_beta   90.00
_cell.angle_gamma   90.00
#
_symmetry.space_group_name_H-M   'P 1'
#
loop_
_entity.id
_entity.type
_entity.pdbx_description
1 polymer ?
#
loop_
_entity_poly.entity_id
_entity_poly.type
_entity_poly.pdbx_seq_one_letter_code
_entity_poly.pdbx_strand_id
1 'polypeptide(L)'
;MAFVSLLMLVFHSKSIAEGTKQLRKDSQGKSCLQIYDRSDNNGPLRKFATYEADSSERLYFTISDYQKEVVLFGFQMAIFHHDMFVRIKDKQGNVVYQPQQLPNGNGQGYIASYNQAIAGPSLAPYIQTTGGYDPFVFKPTYNGDYYIEFNPDDPLVIPATDTIKYRQIFELFDISVVNIVSHHTLEGRLWSRAWDFTTQDYGNAFTADLFIYADDGIVTKVNFNGMQPYGFVVSSNSTGTRNDMDPFTNRQSVEGNKTYPQYKIFLTYPDSTVFKSGQLGLILKGMQIKCTTNG
;
A
#
# COMPACT_ATOMS: atom_id res chain seq x y z
N MET A 1 29.21 49.23 -8.62
CA MET A 1 28.06 48.33 -8.85
C MET A 1 28.10 47.24 -7.81
N ALA A 2 27.20 47.27 -6.82
CA ALA A 2 27.09 46.23 -5.81
C ALA A 2 26.13 45.14 -6.32
N PHE A 3 26.64 43.93 -6.54
CA PHE A 3 25.81 42.77 -6.86
C PHE A 3 25.18 42.28 -5.55
N VAL A 4 23.88 42.51 -5.38
CA VAL A 4 23.08 41.86 -4.35
C VAL A 4 22.74 40.46 -4.86
N SER A 5 23.36 39.43 -4.28
CA SER A 5 23.02 38.04 -4.57
C SER A 5 21.81 37.65 -3.72
N LEU A 6 20.67 37.45 -4.36
CA LEU A 6 19.44 36.95 -3.72
C LEU A 6 19.53 35.42 -3.59
N LEU A 7 19.86 34.94 -2.39
CA LEU A 7 19.83 33.52 -2.06
C LEU A 7 18.37 33.07 -1.88
N MET A 8 17.75 32.50 -2.91
CA MET A 8 16.48 31.80 -2.78
C MET A 8 16.71 30.45 -2.08
N LEU A 9 16.41 30.38 -0.76
CA LEU A 9 16.25 29.11 -0.07
C LEU A 9 14.96 28.43 -0.56
N VAL A 10 15.11 27.47 -1.47
CA VAL A 10 14.03 26.54 -1.82
C VAL A 10 13.96 25.48 -0.72
N PHE A 11 13.13 25.72 0.30
CA PHE A 11 12.74 24.67 1.23
C PHE A 11 11.91 23.63 0.48
N HIS A 12 12.56 22.55 0.03
CA HIS A 12 11.85 21.34 -0.36
C HIS A 12 11.37 20.67 0.93
N SER A 13 10.14 20.94 1.34
CA SER A 13 9.45 20.09 2.31
C SER A 13 9.23 18.73 1.65
N LYS A 14 10.18 17.80 1.87
CA LYS A 14 9.92 16.39 1.58
C LYS A 14 8.79 15.97 2.52
N SER A 15 7.59 15.83 1.97
CA SER A 15 6.45 15.24 2.66
C SER A 15 6.82 13.83 3.13
N ILE A 16 6.42 13.49 4.36
CA ILE A 16 7.01 12.39 5.15
C ILE A 16 6.01 11.22 5.32
N ALA A 17 5.03 11.09 4.42
CA ALA A 17 3.93 10.11 4.48
C ALA A 17 4.03 9.01 3.40
N GLU A 18 3.60 7.78 3.74
CA GLU A 18 3.44 6.66 2.81
C GLU A 18 2.01 6.09 2.93
N GLY A 19 1.17 6.33 1.92
CA GLY A 19 -0.24 5.98 1.89
C GLY A 19 -1.05 6.90 0.96
N THR A 20 -1.94 7.71 1.53
CA THR A 20 -2.82 8.63 0.77
C THR A 20 -2.07 9.56 -0.17
N LYS A 21 -0.89 10.04 0.23
CA LYS A 21 -0.03 10.92 -0.58
C LYS A 21 0.25 10.35 -1.97
N GLN A 22 0.40 9.03 -2.08
CA GLN A 22 0.67 8.34 -3.34
C GLN A 22 -0.62 7.96 -4.08
N LEU A 23 -1.70 7.68 -3.36
CA LEU A 23 -2.96 7.27 -3.98
C LEU A 23 -3.77 8.43 -4.57
N ARG A 24 -3.85 9.55 -3.85
CA ARG A 24 -4.70 10.69 -4.22
C ARG A 24 -3.84 11.84 -4.75
N LYS A 25 -4.24 12.37 -5.91
CA LYS A 25 -3.60 13.55 -6.52
C LYS A 25 -3.83 14.83 -5.72
N ASP A 26 -5.02 14.98 -5.15
CA ASP A 26 -5.47 16.14 -4.39
C ASP A 26 -6.58 15.76 -3.40
N SER A 27 -7.13 16.75 -2.69
CA SER A 27 -8.19 16.55 -1.70
C SER A 27 -9.53 16.10 -2.29
N GLN A 28 -9.74 16.24 -3.60
CA GLN A 28 -10.94 15.78 -4.31
C GLN A 28 -10.77 14.36 -4.85
N GLY A 29 -9.54 13.87 -4.97
CA GLY A 29 -9.24 12.50 -5.39
C GLY A 29 -9.96 11.44 -4.54
N LYS A 30 -10.44 10.40 -5.19
CA LYS A 30 -11.23 9.32 -4.56
C LYS A 30 -10.57 7.94 -4.60
N SER A 31 -9.30 7.86 -5.00
CA SER A 31 -8.50 6.65 -4.88
C SER A 31 -8.25 6.32 -3.41
N CYS A 32 -8.80 5.21 -2.93
CA CYS A 32 -8.80 4.82 -1.52
C CYS A 32 -8.38 3.37 -1.34
N LEU A 33 -7.90 3.06 -0.14
CA LEU A 33 -7.73 1.68 0.30
C LEU A 33 -9.10 1.10 0.64
N GLN A 34 -9.36 -0.13 0.21
CA GLN A 34 -10.60 -0.84 0.46
C GLN A 34 -10.30 -2.17 1.17
N ILE A 35 -11.13 -2.55 2.14
CA ILE A 35 -11.02 -3.78 2.91
C ILE A 35 -12.39 -4.44 2.96
N TYR A 36 -12.43 -5.78 3.06
CA TYR A 36 -13.68 -6.54 3.20
C TYR A 36 -14.66 -6.34 2.04
N ASP A 37 -14.15 -6.16 0.82
CA ASP A 37 -14.98 -6.06 -0.37
C ASP A 37 -15.47 -7.43 -0.81
N ARG A 38 -16.79 -7.56 -0.97
CA ARG A 38 -17.38 -8.69 -1.69
C ARG A 38 -17.57 -8.23 -3.13
N SER A 39 -17.12 -9.03 -4.09
CA SER A 39 -17.56 -8.78 -5.46
C SER A 39 -19.10 -8.79 -5.50
N ASP A 40 -19.66 -7.90 -6.30
CA ASP A 40 -21.09 -7.82 -6.55
C ASP A 40 -21.70 -9.21 -6.80
N ASN A 41 -22.89 -9.46 -6.23
CA ASN A 41 -23.65 -10.71 -6.34
C ASN A 41 -23.06 -11.95 -5.64
N ASN A 42 -22.83 -11.89 -4.32
CA ASN A 42 -22.43 -13.06 -3.49
C ASN A 42 -21.11 -13.75 -3.89
N GLY A 43 -20.22 -13.05 -4.60
CA GLY A 43 -18.91 -13.62 -4.89
C GLY A 43 -18.01 -13.68 -3.64
N PRO A 44 -16.83 -14.32 -3.76
CA PRO A 44 -15.93 -14.51 -2.63
C PRO A 44 -15.48 -13.16 -2.07
N LEU A 45 -15.42 -13.08 -0.74
CA LEU A 45 -14.83 -11.96 -0.03
C LEU A 45 -13.36 -11.81 -0.44
N ARG A 46 -12.97 -10.61 -0.88
CA ARG A 46 -11.56 -10.24 -1.03
C ARG A 46 -10.99 -10.00 0.35
N LYS A 47 -9.94 -10.74 0.72
CA LYS A 47 -9.43 -10.77 2.10
C LYS A 47 -8.26 -9.82 2.31
N PHE A 48 -8.08 -8.84 1.43
CA PHE A 48 -6.97 -7.91 1.52
C PHE A 48 -6.89 -7.26 2.91
N ALA A 49 -5.75 -7.43 3.58
CA ALA A 49 -5.44 -6.94 4.92
C ALA A 49 -6.49 -7.27 6.01
N THR A 50 -7.31 -8.30 5.81
CA THR A 50 -8.25 -8.79 6.83
C THR A 50 -7.53 -9.63 7.89
N TYR A 51 -8.15 -9.88 9.03
CA TYR A 51 -7.59 -10.79 10.04
C TYR A 51 -7.42 -12.20 9.46
N GLU A 52 -6.22 -12.76 9.65
CA GLU A 52 -5.86 -14.09 9.12
C GLU A 52 -5.93 -14.18 7.59
N ALA A 53 -5.73 -13.06 6.90
CA ALA A 53 -5.56 -13.05 5.46
C ALA A 53 -4.41 -13.96 5.02
N ASP A 54 -4.56 -14.60 3.87
CA ASP A 54 -3.50 -15.39 3.26
C ASP A 54 -2.30 -14.50 2.94
N SER A 55 -1.09 -15.09 2.93
CA SER A 55 0.15 -14.32 2.75
C SER A 55 0.22 -13.48 1.46
N SER A 56 -0.57 -13.85 0.44
CA SER A 56 -0.74 -13.13 -0.82
C SER A 56 -1.64 -11.90 -0.74
N GLU A 57 -2.45 -11.78 0.31
CA GLU A 57 -3.46 -10.72 0.49
C GLU A 57 -3.15 -9.79 1.68
N ARG A 58 -2.01 -9.94 2.34
CA ARG A 58 -1.62 -9.10 3.48
C ARG A 58 -1.03 -7.75 3.03
N LEU A 59 -1.24 -6.73 3.87
CA LEU A 59 -0.53 -5.45 3.80
C LEU A 59 0.69 -5.49 4.71
N TYR A 60 1.88 -5.41 4.11
CA TYR A 60 3.16 -5.54 4.80
C TYR A 60 3.88 -4.21 4.92
N PHE A 61 4.71 -4.11 5.95
CA PHE A 61 5.80 -3.14 6.02
C PHE A 61 7.11 -3.81 6.45
N THR A 62 8.25 -3.26 6.02
CA THR A 62 9.57 -3.89 6.23
C THR A 62 10.48 -3.05 7.13
N ILE A 63 10.96 -3.67 8.20
CA ILE A 63 11.89 -3.07 9.17
C ILE A 63 13.30 -3.60 8.92
N SER A 64 14.25 -2.69 8.68
CA SER A 64 15.67 -3.06 8.46
C SER A 64 16.55 -2.88 9.69
N ASP A 65 16.21 -1.93 10.56
CA ASP A 65 16.91 -1.68 11.82
C ASP A 65 15.90 -1.32 12.91
N TYR A 66 15.36 -2.32 13.60
CA TYR A 66 14.33 -2.14 14.63
C TYR A 66 14.79 -1.26 15.82
N GLN A 67 16.10 -1.06 15.99
CA GLN A 67 16.63 -0.18 17.03
C GLN A 67 16.56 1.30 16.64
N LYS A 68 16.44 1.57 15.34
CA LYS A 68 16.38 2.93 14.78
C LYS A 68 15.08 3.23 14.05
N GLU A 69 14.19 2.25 13.92
CA GLU A 69 12.96 2.38 13.13
C GLU A 69 11.73 2.21 14.02
N VAL A 70 10.75 3.09 13.83
CA VAL A 70 9.40 2.96 14.37
C VAL A 70 8.39 3.01 13.23
N VAL A 71 7.19 2.50 13.46
CA VAL A 71 6.08 2.68 12.51
C VAL A 71 5.06 3.60 13.11
N LEU A 72 4.75 4.66 12.38
CA LEU A 72 3.72 5.63 12.72
C LEU A 72 2.58 5.49 11.73
N PHE A 73 1.36 5.36 12.22
CA PHE A 73 0.23 5.12 11.33
C PHE A 73 -1.05 5.79 11.81
N GLY A 74 -1.93 6.09 10.86
CA GLY A 74 -3.23 6.68 11.09
C GLY A 74 -4.18 6.45 9.92
N PHE A 75 -5.47 6.62 10.19
CA PHE A 75 -6.53 6.31 9.25
C PHE A 75 -7.68 7.32 9.36
N GLN A 76 -8.44 7.43 8.28
CA GLN A 76 -9.77 8.02 8.24
C GLN A 76 -10.71 7.06 7.55
N MET A 77 -11.76 6.65 8.25
CA MET A 77 -12.83 5.85 7.69
C MET A 77 -13.86 6.74 6.99
N ALA A 78 -14.49 6.25 5.91
CA ALA A 78 -15.66 6.91 5.35
C ALA A 78 -16.86 6.87 6.33
N ILE A 79 -17.76 7.85 6.22
CA ILE A 79 -18.76 8.23 7.24
C ILE A 79 -19.79 7.14 7.63
N PHE A 80 -19.95 6.08 6.84
CA PHE A 80 -20.96 5.02 7.06
C PHE A 80 -20.35 3.63 7.27
N HIS A 81 -19.12 3.58 7.77
CA HIS A 81 -18.41 2.32 8.02
C HIS A 81 -18.47 1.89 9.48
N HIS A 82 -18.23 0.61 9.70
CA HIS A 82 -18.32 -0.04 11.01
C HIS A 82 -17.14 0.35 11.90
N ASP A 83 -17.22 0.04 13.20
CA ASP A 83 -16.02 0.09 14.03
C ASP A 83 -14.97 -0.86 13.44
N MET A 84 -13.73 -0.40 13.31
CA MET A 84 -12.63 -1.20 12.79
C MET A 84 -11.54 -1.32 13.83
N PHE A 85 -10.98 -2.51 13.96
CA PHE A 85 -9.87 -2.83 14.84
C PHE A 85 -8.64 -3.13 14.00
N VAL A 86 -7.53 -2.51 14.36
CA VAL A 86 -6.22 -2.74 13.75
C VAL A 86 -5.34 -3.56 14.68
N ARG A 87 -4.58 -4.51 14.13
CA ARG A 87 -3.49 -5.18 14.84
C ARG A 87 -2.29 -5.32 13.93
N ILE A 88 -1.12 -5.57 14.52
CA ILE A 88 0.09 -5.89 13.77
C ILE A 88 0.55 -7.27 14.18
N LYS A 89 0.80 -8.09 13.16
CA LYS A 89 1.43 -9.40 13.31
C LYS A 89 2.82 -9.39 12.72
N ASP A 90 3.60 -10.27 13.28
CA ASP A 90 5.01 -10.43 13.03
C ASP A 90 5.20 -11.52 11.95
N LYS A 91 6.42 -11.77 11.43
CA LYS A 91 6.59 -12.72 10.31
C LYS A 91 6.22 -14.17 10.66
N GLN A 92 6.21 -14.53 11.94
CA GLN A 92 5.78 -15.84 12.43
C GLN A 92 4.26 -15.91 12.65
N GLY A 93 3.55 -14.79 12.51
CA GLY A 93 2.12 -14.70 12.76
C GLY A 93 1.77 -14.51 14.23
N ASN A 94 2.67 -14.01 15.07
CA ASN A 94 2.36 -13.59 16.42
C ASN A 94 1.78 -12.17 16.41
N VAL A 95 0.77 -11.90 17.23
CA VAL A 95 0.26 -10.54 17.45
C VAL A 95 1.27 -9.77 18.32
N VAL A 96 1.87 -8.72 17.75
CA VAL A 96 2.90 -7.89 18.40
C VAL A 96 2.45 -6.44 18.65
N TYR A 97 1.33 -6.05 18.05
CA TYR A 97 0.56 -4.89 18.43
C TYR A 97 -0.87 -5.36 18.65
N GLN A 98 -1.35 -5.26 19.90
CA GLN A 98 -2.67 -5.75 20.30
C GLN A 98 -3.78 -5.03 19.51
N PRO A 99 -4.95 -5.68 19.32
CA PRO A 99 -6.08 -5.04 18.67
C PRO A 99 -6.41 -3.67 19.28
N GLN A 100 -6.42 -2.65 18.43
CA GLN A 100 -6.74 -1.27 18.79
C GLN A 100 -7.90 -0.80 17.92
N GLN A 101 -8.92 -0.18 18.52
CA GLN A 101 -10.00 0.43 17.74
C GLN A 101 -9.46 1.64 16.98
N LEU A 102 -9.75 1.70 15.69
CA LEU A 102 -9.49 2.87 14.86
C LEU A 102 -10.47 3.99 15.23
N PRO A 103 -10.02 5.24 15.30
CA PRO A 103 -10.89 6.35 15.65
C PRO A 103 -11.89 6.64 14.53
N ASN A 104 -13.16 6.82 14.91
CA ASN A 104 -14.25 7.23 14.03
C ASN A 104 -14.42 8.76 13.94
N GLY A 105 -13.55 9.51 14.64
CA GLY A 105 -13.47 10.96 14.60
C GLY A 105 -12.62 11.51 15.74
N ASN A 106 -11.64 12.36 15.42
CA ASN A 106 -10.69 12.98 16.35
C ASN A 106 -9.81 11.98 17.14
N GLY A 107 -8.75 12.47 17.79
CA GLY A 107 -7.89 11.65 18.66
C GLY A 107 -6.71 10.97 17.96
N GLN A 108 -5.96 10.18 18.74
CA GLN A 108 -4.75 9.48 18.28
C GLN A 108 -5.10 8.51 17.14
N GLY A 109 -4.30 8.54 16.08
CA GLY A 109 -4.46 7.73 14.89
C GLY A 109 -5.52 8.24 13.90
N TYR A 110 -6.21 9.35 14.19
CA TYR A 110 -7.20 9.93 13.28
C TYR A 110 -6.55 10.93 12.31
N ILE A 111 -6.77 10.73 11.02
CA ILE A 111 -6.37 11.69 9.98
C ILE A 111 -7.59 12.54 9.61
N ALA A 112 -7.63 13.81 10.04
CA ALA A 112 -8.81 14.64 9.86
C ALA A 112 -8.95 15.24 8.46
N SER A 113 -7.86 15.31 7.68
CA SER A 113 -7.89 15.95 6.36
C SER A 113 -6.82 15.41 5.42
N TYR A 114 -7.06 15.58 4.12
CA TYR A 114 -6.06 15.31 3.09
C TYR A 114 -4.72 16.02 3.36
N ASN A 115 -4.76 17.27 3.84
CA ASN A 115 -3.56 18.03 4.15
C ASN A 115 -2.73 17.39 5.28
N GLN A 116 -3.38 16.82 6.30
CA GLN A 116 -2.70 16.02 7.31
C GLN A 116 -2.13 14.73 6.73
N ALA A 117 -2.89 14.04 5.88
CA ALA A 117 -2.48 12.80 5.23
C ALA A 117 -1.21 12.97 4.38
N ILE A 118 -1.09 14.10 3.66
CA ILE A 118 0.11 14.39 2.86
C ILE A 118 1.24 15.02 3.69
N ALA A 119 0.94 15.69 4.80
CA ALA A 119 1.98 16.16 5.73
C ALA A 119 2.66 14.97 6.44
N GLY A 120 1.86 13.97 6.81
CA GLY A 120 2.28 12.76 7.48
C GLY A 120 2.15 12.82 9.00
N PRO A 121 2.73 11.86 9.73
CA PRO A 121 2.67 11.80 11.18
C PRO A 121 3.47 12.95 11.82
N SER A 122 3.02 13.44 12.97
CA SER A 122 3.69 14.47 13.77
C SER A 122 3.66 14.06 15.25
N LEU A 123 4.75 13.46 15.74
CA LEU A 123 4.87 12.99 17.10
C LEU A 123 6.31 13.00 17.60
N ALA A 124 6.61 13.90 18.54
CA ALA A 124 7.88 13.88 19.27
C ALA A 124 7.97 12.64 20.19
N PRO A 125 9.16 12.05 20.39
CA PRO A 125 10.46 12.46 19.84
C PRO A 125 10.77 11.86 18.45
N TYR A 126 9.83 11.15 17.80
CA TYR A 126 10.12 10.41 16.58
C TYR A 126 10.25 11.31 15.36
N ILE A 127 9.27 12.20 15.14
CA ILE A 127 9.24 13.11 14.01
C ILE A 127 8.31 14.29 14.28
N GLN A 128 8.62 15.49 13.79
CA GLN A 128 7.74 16.66 13.89
C GLN A 128 7.45 17.22 12.50
N THR A 129 6.21 17.07 12.04
CA THR A 129 5.74 17.61 10.77
C THR A 129 4.75 18.74 10.99
N THR A 130 4.95 19.86 10.31
CA THR A 130 3.99 20.98 10.34
C THR A 130 2.69 20.56 9.68
N GLY A 131 1.58 20.65 10.41
CA GLY A 131 0.25 20.31 9.89
C GLY A 131 -0.02 18.80 9.77
N GLY A 132 0.82 17.94 10.36
CA GLY A 132 0.58 16.51 10.43
C GLY A 132 -0.49 16.09 11.45
N TYR A 133 -0.69 14.79 11.60
CA TYR A 133 -1.63 14.19 12.55
C TYR A 133 -0.90 13.47 13.71
N ASP A 134 -1.60 13.25 14.83
CA ASP A 134 -1.12 12.44 15.96
C ASP A 134 -1.31 10.95 15.63
N PRO A 135 -0.24 10.16 15.42
CA PRO A 135 -0.32 8.78 14.94
C PRO A 135 -0.40 7.77 16.10
N PHE A 136 -0.85 6.56 15.78
CA PHE A 136 -0.48 5.39 16.56
C PHE A 136 1.01 5.07 16.36
N VAL A 137 1.62 4.44 17.37
CA VAL A 137 3.04 4.08 17.36
C VAL A 137 3.22 2.58 17.54
N PHE A 138 3.94 1.97 16.61
CA PHE A 138 4.45 0.61 16.76
C PHE A 138 5.98 0.63 16.82
N LYS A 139 6.53 -0.04 17.84
CA LYS A 139 7.97 -0.21 18.03
C LYS A 139 8.33 -1.67 17.72
N PRO A 140 8.92 -1.95 16.55
CA PRO A 140 9.35 -3.30 16.21
C PRO A 140 10.42 -3.79 17.20
N THR A 141 10.46 -5.10 17.45
CA THR A 141 11.44 -5.74 18.36
C THR A 141 12.50 -6.55 17.61
N TYR A 142 12.36 -6.67 16.29
CA TYR A 142 13.31 -7.36 15.43
C TYR A 142 13.16 -6.89 13.97
N ASN A 143 14.18 -7.19 13.15
CA ASN A 143 14.18 -6.89 11.71
C ASN A 143 13.36 -7.90 10.90
N GLY A 144 12.70 -7.42 9.85
CA GLY A 144 11.96 -8.24 8.91
C GLY A 144 10.62 -7.63 8.52
N ASP A 145 9.83 -8.46 7.84
CA ASP A 145 8.48 -8.11 7.41
C ASP A 145 7.51 -8.27 8.58
N TYR A 146 6.67 -7.26 8.76
CA TYR A 146 5.48 -7.30 9.60
C TYR A 146 4.27 -7.06 8.70
N TYR A 147 3.08 -7.37 9.18
CA TYR A 147 1.85 -7.07 8.47
C TYR A 147 0.78 -6.52 9.40
N ILE A 148 0.02 -5.57 8.86
CA ILE A 148 -1.08 -4.89 9.54
C ILE A 148 -2.38 -5.48 9.01
N GLU A 149 -3.28 -5.81 9.94
CA GLU A 149 -4.57 -6.41 9.62
C GLU A 149 -5.70 -5.65 10.29
N PHE A 150 -6.89 -5.77 9.70
CA PHE A 150 -8.08 -5.05 10.10
C PHE A 150 -9.26 -6.00 10.29
N ASN A 151 -10.10 -5.74 11.30
CA ASN A 151 -11.31 -6.51 11.60
C ASN A 151 -12.47 -5.58 11.95
N PRO A 152 -13.67 -5.77 11.39
CA PRO A 152 -14.83 -4.96 11.75
C PRO A 152 -15.46 -5.47 13.05
N ASP A 153 -16.18 -4.56 13.72
CA ASP A 153 -17.10 -4.76 14.83
C ASP A 153 -16.51 -5.28 16.15
N ASP A 154 -15.56 -6.21 16.11
CA ASP A 154 -15.00 -6.87 17.29
C ASP A 154 -13.48 -7.07 17.17
N PRO A 155 -12.68 -6.86 18.24
CA PRO A 155 -11.23 -7.06 18.19
C PRO A 155 -10.75 -8.52 18.14
N LEU A 156 -11.63 -9.49 18.43
CA LEU A 156 -11.30 -10.91 18.61
C LEU A 156 -12.14 -11.83 17.72
N VAL A 157 -13.38 -11.46 17.40
CA VAL A 157 -14.29 -12.25 16.59
C VAL A 157 -14.11 -11.89 15.12
N ILE A 158 -13.51 -12.80 14.36
CA ILE A 158 -13.43 -12.67 12.90
C ILE A 158 -14.83 -12.96 12.34
N PRO A 159 -15.47 -12.01 11.63
CA PRO A 159 -16.80 -12.21 11.11
C PRO A 159 -16.82 -13.36 10.10
N ALA A 160 -17.89 -14.16 10.13
CA ALA A 160 -18.10 -15.19 9.13
C ALA A 160 -18.20 -14.55 7.75
N THR A 161 -17.62 -15.19 6.74
CA THR A 161 -17.46 -14.60 5.40
C THR A 161 -18.79 -14.19 4.76
N ASP A 162 -19.91 -14.82 5.13
CA ASP A 162 -21.29 -14.57 4.71
C ASP A 162 -22.03 -13.47 5.50
N THR A 163 -21.51 -13.11 6.68
CA THR A 163 -22.10 -12.08 7.53
C THR A 163 -21.57 -10.67 7.27
N ILE A 164 -20.46 -10.54 6.53
CA ILE A 164 -19.88 -9.24 6.18
C ILE A 164 -20.70 -8.61 5.07
N LYS A 165 -21.55 -7.66 5.47
CA LYS A 165 -22.48 -6.97 4.56
C LYS A 165 -21.89 -5.72 3.93
N TYR A 166 -20.75 -5.24 4.40
CA TYR A 166 -20.23 -3.93 4.02
C TYR A 166 -18.72 -3.94 3.81
N ARG A 167 -18.30 -3.55 2.61
CA ARG A 167 -16.93 -3.11 2.34
C ARG A 167 -16.57 -1.97 3.27
N GLN A 168 -15.29 -1.85 3.62
CA GLN A 168 -14.73 -0.81 4.47
C GLN A 168 -13.77 0.03 3.64
N ILE A 169 -13.97 1.34 3.63
CA ILE A 169 -13.14 2.26 2.85
C ILE A 169 -12.36 3.15 3.83
N PHE A 170 -11.04 3.11 3.72
CA PHE A 170 -10.18 4.09 4.35
C PHE A 170 -9.96 5.23 3.36
N GLU A 171 -10.69 6.33 3.60
CA GLU A 171 -10.57 7.53 2.80
C GLU A 171 -9.14 8.07 2.85
N LEU A 172 -8.58 8.14 4.04
CA LEU A 172 -7.20 8.52 4.26
C LEU A 172 -6.51 7.41 5.05
N PHE A 173 -5.25 7.15 4.72
CA PHE A 173 -4.39 6.28 5.51
C PHE A 173 -2.94 6.70 5.32
N ASP A 174 -2.15 6.41 6.31
CA ASP A 174 -0.71 6.57 6.28
C ASP A 174 -0.10 5.51 7.19
N ILE A 175 0.89 4.79 6.66
CA ILE A 175 1.68 3.81 7.39
C ILE A 175 3.13 4.07 7.03
N SER A 176 3.78 4.89 7.86
CA SER A 176 5.14 5.38 7.62
C SER A 176 6.14 4.69 8.54
N VAL A 177 7.21 4.14 7.96
CA VAL A 177 8.39 3.69 8.73
C VAL A 177 9.31 4.89 8.93
N VAL A 178 9.61 5.26 10.18
CA VAL A 178 10.40 6.44 10.53
C VAL A 178 11.72 6.03 11.15
N ASN A 179 12.82 6.59 10.65
CA ASN A 179 14.10 6.51 11.32
C ASN A 179 14.16 7.54 12.45
N ILE A 180 14.30 7.09 13.70
CA ILE A 180 14.26 7.95 14.89
C ILE A 180 15.56 8.68 15.17
N VAL A 181 16.64 8.36 14.45
CA VAL A 181 17.93 9.06 14.57
C VAL A 181 17.97 10.23 13.59
N SER A 182 17.53 10.01 12.35
CA SER A 182 17.47 11.06 11.32
C SER A 182 16.16 11.84 11.33
N HIS A 183 15.13 11.37 12.04
CA HIS A 183 13.79 11.96 12.09
C HIS A 183 13.14 12.11 10.70
N HIS A 184 13.31 11.08 9.87
CA HIS A 184 12.77 11.03 8.50
C HIS A 184 12.05 9.71 8.22
N THR A 185 10.98 9.75 7.43
CA THR A 185 10.35 8.53 6.88
C THR A 185 11.27 7.88 5.85
N LEU A 186 11.35 6.56 5.97
CA LEU A 186 11.94 5.63 5.03
C LEU A 186 10.82 5.19 4.09
N GLU A 187 10.64 5.88 2.96
CA GLU A 187 9.66 5.49 1.95
C GLU A 187 10.06 4.17 1.26
N GLY A 188 9.09 3.46 0.68
CA GLY A 188 9.35 2.24 -0.08
C GLY A 188 9.46 1.03 0.83
N ARG A 189 8.78 1.11 1.99
CA ARG A 189 8.72 0.05 3.00
C ARG A 189 7.36 -0.59 3.08
N LEU A 190 6.31 0.07 2.60
CA LEU A 190 4.93 -0.43 2.59
C LEU A 190 4.65 -1.16 1.28
N TRP A 191 4.16 -2.40 1.36
CA TRP A 191 3.88 -3.20 0.18
C TRP A 191 2.78 -4.24 0.40
N SER A 192 2.15 -4.66 -0.68
CA SER A 192 1.26 -5.82 -0.75
C SER A 192 1.53 -6.56 -2.05
N ARG A 193 1.11 -7.83 -2.15
CA ARG A 193 1.08 -8.53 -3.44
C ARG A 193 -0.25 -8.35 -4.17
N ALA A 194 -1.31 -8.04 -3.44
CA ALA A 194 -2.66 -7.83 -3.93
C ALA A 194 -3.26 -6.60 -3.22
N TRP A 195 -3.06 -5.41 -3.76
CA TRP A 195 -3.70 -4.22 -3.21
C TRP A 195 -5.17 -4.17 -3.63
N ASP A 196 -6.07 -3.95 -2.68
CA ASP A 196 -7.49 -3.71 -2.96
C ASP A 196 -7.81 -2.22 -2.83
N PHE A 197 -8.25 -1.63 -3.93
CA PHE A 197 -8.52 -0.21 -4.06
C PHE A 197 -9.93 0.04 -4.56
N THR A 198 -10.40 1.26 -4.30
CA THR A 198 -11.65 1.77 -4.87
C THR A 198 -11.47 3.22 -5.31
N THR A 199 -12.18 3.63 -6.37
CA THR A 199 -12.39 5.05 -6.68
C THR A 199 -13.76 5.54 -6.19
N GLN A 200 -14.49 4.70 -5.46
CA GLN A 200 -15.83 4.91 -4.90
C GLN A 200 -16.96 5.07 -5.93
N ASP A 201 -16.66 5.40 -7.18
CA ASP A 201 -17.64 5.61 -8.24
C ASP A 201 -17.01 5.49 -9.64
N TYR A 202 -17.79 5.06 -10.64
CA TYR A 202 -17.34 4.91 -12.04
C TYR A 202 -16.97 6.24 -12.73
N GLY A 203 -17.31 7.40 -12.16
CA GLY A 203 -16.85 8.71 -12.61
C GLY A 203 -15.46 9.10 -12.11
N ASN A 204 -14.93 8.41 -11.10
CA ASN A 204 -13.67 8.79 -10.44
C ASN A 204 -12.48 8.02 -11.01
N ALA A 205 -11.40 8.74 -11.29
CA ALA A 205 -10.17 8.16 -11.83
C ALA A 205 -9.23 7.64 -10.73
N PHE A 206 -8.55 6.52 -11.03
CA PHE A 206 -7.40 6.05 -10.30
C PHE A 206 -6.13 6.69 -10.85
N THR A 207 -5.52 7.56 -10.04
CA THR A 207 -4.39 8.41 -10.48
C THR A 207 -3.04 7.98 -9.92
N ALA A 208 -3.01 6.94 -9.10
CA ALA A 208 -1.79 6.48 -8.46
C ALA A 208 -0.84 5.81 -9.45
N ASP A 209 0.45 5.93 -9.18
CA ASP A 209 1.47 5.06 -9.76
C ASP A 209 1.78 3.94 -8.75
N LEU A 210 2.07 2.74 -9.26
CA LEU A 210 2.52 1.62 -8.43
C LEU A 210 3.86 1.09 -8.92
N PHE A 211 4.65 0.55 -8.01
CA PHE A 211 5.99 0.02 -8.29
C PHE A 211 6.03 -1.48 -7.98
N ILE A 212 6.17 -2.29 -9.02
CA ILE A 212 6.22 -3.75 -8.93
C ILE A 212 7.69 -4.16 -8.81
N TYR A 213 8.04 -4.83 -7.71
CA TYR A 213 9.35 -5.42 -7.48
C TYR A 213 9.28 -6.92 -7.77
N ALA A 214 9.83 -7.32 -8.92
CA ALA A 214 9.89 -8.72 -9.33
C ALA A 214 11.00 -9.50 -8.60
N ASP A 215 10.97 -10.83 -8.68
CA ASP A 215 11.90 -11.71 -7.97
C ASP A 215 13.37 -11.57 -8.45
N ASP A 216 13.57 -11.03 -9.66
CA ASP A 216 14.89 -10.68 -10.20
C ASP A 216 15.39 -9.30 -9.73
N GLY A 217 14.59 -8.60 -8.90
CA GLY A 217 14.88 -7.29 -8.35
C GLY A 217 14.60 -6.13 -9.30
N ILE A 218 14.06 -6.36 -10.50
CA ILE A 218 13.68 -5.28 -11.42
C ILE A 218 12.42 -4.59 -10.88
N VAL A 219 12.47 -3.25 -10.84
CA VAL A 219 11.33 -2.41 -10.45
C VAL A 219 10.64 -1.89 -11.71
N THR A 220 9.38 -2.27 -11.90
CA THR A 220 8.52 -1.73 -12.97
C THR A 220 7.53 -0.75 -12.39
N LYS A 221 7.54 0.49 -12.90
CA LYS A 221 6.51 1.48 -12.60
C LYS A 221 5.30 1.27 -13.50
N VAL A 222 4.12 1.15 -12.92
CA VAL A 222 2.84 1.07 -13.64
C VAL A 222 2.07 2.37 -13.42
N ASN A 223 1.76 3.05 -14.51
CA ASN A 223 0.82 4.16 -14.55
C ASN A 223 -0.50 3.65 -15.12
N PHE A 224 -1.58 3.82 -14.37
CA PHE A 224 -2.91 3.31 -14.76
C PHE A 224 -3.70 4.25 -15.68
N ASN A 225 -3.07 5.36 -16.10
CA ASN A 225 -3.59 6.32 -17.06
C ASN A 225 -5.03 6.79 -16.75
N GLY A 226 -5.37 6.96 -15.46
CA GLY A 226 -6.66 7.47 -15.04
C GLY A 226 -7.84 6.53 -15.25
N MET A 227 -7.63 5.21 -15.28
CA MET A 227 -8.74 4.23 -15.31
C MET A 227 -9.80 4.54 -14.23
N GLN A 228 -11.07 4.24 -14.49
CA GLN A 228 -12.19 4.56 -13.58
C GLN A 228 -12.91 3.30 -13.05
N PRO A 229 -12.21 2.41 -12.32
CA PRO A 229 -12.82 1.21 -11.74
C PRO A 229 -13.60 1.56 -10.47
N TYR A 230 -14.71 0.89 -10.19
CA TYR A 230 -15.36 1.04 -8.88
C TYR A 230 -14.49 0.49 -7.75
N GLY A 231 -14.32 -0.84 -7.69
CA GLY A 231 -13.48 -1.56 -6.74
C GLY A 231 -12.68 -2.61 -7.48
N PHE A 232 -11.38 -2.70 -7.21
CA PHE A 232 -10.46 -3.50 -8.01
C PHE A 232 -9.22 -3.92 -7.22
N VAL A 233 -8.64 -5.03 -7.64
CA VAL A 233 -7.38 -5.54 -7.07
C VAL A 233 -6.26 -5.36 -8.08
N VAL A 234 -5.12 -4.85 -7.62
CA VAL A 234 -3.87 -4.86 -8.38
C VAL A 234 -2.96 -5.95 -7.85
N SER A 235 -2.55 -6.86 -8.73
CA SER A 235 -1.56 -7.90 -8.44
C SER A 235 -0.65 -8.12 -9.65
N SER A 236 0.50 -8.75 -9.43
CA SER A 236 1.45 -9.06 -10.50
C SER A 236 2.18 -10.39 -10.24
N ASN A 237 2.54 -11.07 -11.31
CA ASN A 237 3.23 -12.36 -11.30
C ASN A 237 4.00 -12.60 -12.61
N SER A 238 4.68 -13.75 -12.67
CA SER A 238 5.52 -14.16 -13.81
C SER A 238 4.75 -14.65 -15.04
N THR A 239 3.47 -15.05 -14.92
CA THR A 239 2.79 -15.85 -15.94
C THR A 239 1.61 -15.14 -16.60
N GLY A 240 0.93 -14.23 -15.89
CA GLY A 240 -0.29 -13.53 -16.31
C GLY A 240 -1.55 -14.10 -15.64
N THR A 241 -2.61 -14.30 -16.41
CA THR A 241 -3.91 -14.83 -15.97
C THR A 241 -3.97 -16.37 -16.01
N ARG A 242 -2.93 -17.02 -16.56
CA ARG A 242 -2.77 -18.47 -16.70
C ARG A 242 -1.28 -18.84 -16.64
N ASN A 243 -0.98 -20.14 -16.66
CA ASN A 243 0.39 -20.67 -16.69
C ASN A 243 0.51 -21.85 -17.68
N ASP A 244 -0.01 -21.67 -18.89
CA ASP A 244 0.11 -22.63 -19.98
C ASP A 244 1.40 -22.39 -20.77
N MET A 245 1.75 -23.24 -21.74
CA MET A 245 3.00 -23.09 -22.53
C MET A 245 3.02 -21.89 -23.50
N ASP A 246 1.94 -21.11 -23.59
CA ASP A 246 1.83 -19.93 -24.45
C ASP A 246 1.76 -18.62 -23.64
N PRO A 247 2.86 -17.86 -23.53
CA PRO A 247 2.88 -16.56 -22.88
C PRO A 247 1.94 -15.52 -23.51
N PHE A 248 1.61 -15.64 -24.80
CA PHE A 248 0.70 -14.68 -25.44
C PHE A 248 -0.72 -14.83 -24.92
N THR A 249 -1.21 -16.07 -24.85
CA THR A 249 -2.52 -16.38 -24.28
C THR A 249 -2.55 -16.08 -22.77
N ASN A 250 -1.49 -16.43 -22.03
CA ASN A 250 -1.47 -16.23 -20.59
C ASN A 250 -1.52 -14.74 -20.17
N ARG A 251 -1.09 -13.81 -21.04
CA ARG A 251 -1.04 -12.37 -20.74
C ARG A 251 -2.25 -11.59 -21.22
N GLN A 252 -3.25 -12.28 -21.77
CA GLN A 252 -4.51 -11.65 -22.19
C GLN A 252 -5.45 -11.43 -21.00
N SER A 253 -6.26 -10.39 -21.10
CA SER A 253 -7.42 -10.19 -20.22
C SER A 253 -8.42 -11.31 -20.42
N VAL A 254 -8.97 -11.81 -19.31
CA VAL A 254 -9.95 -12.90 -19.30
C VAL A 254 -11.08 -12.55 -18.34
N GLU A 255 -12.24 -13.17 -18.56
CA GLU A 255 -13.38 -13.04 -17.66
C GLU A 255 -13.16 -13.85 -16.37
N GLY A 256 -13.72 -13.34 -15.26
CA GLY A 256 -13.68 -13.96 -13.95
C GLY A 256 -12.43 -13.59 -13.14
N ASN A 257 -12.41 -14.03 -11.87
CA ASN A 257 -11.28 -13.78 -10.98
C ASN A 257 -10.11 -14.71 -11.33
N LYS A 258 -9.04 -14.13 -11.90
CA LYS A 258 -7.78 -14.79 -12.24
C LYS A 258 -6.59 -14.07 -11.62
N THR A 259 -6.75 -13.67 -10.35
CA THR A 259 -5.73 -13.01 -9.56
C THR A 259 -4.81 -14.03 -8.89
N TYR A 260 -3.52 -14.01 -9.25
CA TYR A 260 -2.47 -14.83 -8.64
C TYR A 260 -1.33 -13.92 -8.16
N PRO A 261 -1.39 -13.40 -6.93
CA PRO A 261 -0.42 -12.43 -6.43
C PRO A 261 0.94 -13.09 -6.13
N GLN A 262 2.02 -12.62 -6.76
CA GLN A 262 3.39 -13.12 -6.52
C GLN A 262 4.33 -11.99 -6.09
N TYR A 263 4.42 -10.94 -6.90
CA TYR A 263 5.41 -9.88 -6.73
C TYR A 263 4.99 -8.83 -5.72
N LYS A 264 5.98 -8.22 -5.05
CA LYS A 264 5.73 -7.12 -4.11
C LYS A 264 5.37 -5.86 -4.90
N ILE A 265 4.32 -5.17 -4.48
CA ILE A 265 3.84 -3.94 -5.09
C ILE A 265 3.86 -2.84 -4.05
N PHE A 266 4.52 -1.73 -4.37
CA PHE A 266 4.74 -0.59 -3.50
C PHE A 266 4.03 0.65 -4.03
N LEU A 267 3.72 1.58 -3.12
CA LEU A 267 3.15 2.89 -3.48
C LEU A 267 4.24 3.90 -3.91
N THR A 268 5.48 3.67 -3.48
CA THR A 268 6.67 4.44 -3.86
C THR A 268 7.74 3.50 -4.43
N TYR A 269 8.83 4.06 -4.95
CA TYR A 269 9.96 3.23 -5.37
C TYR A 269 10.49 2.44 -4.15
N PRO A 270 10.70 1.10 -4.26
CA PRO A 270 11.15 0.29 -3.13
C PRO A 270 12.47 0.81 -2.55
N ASP A 271 12.61 0.81 -1.22
CA ASP A 271 13.84 1.27 -0.58
C ASP A 271 15.03 0.40 -1.02
N SER A 272 15.94 0.97 -1.81
CA SER A 272 17.08 0.27 -2.40
C SER A 272 18.13 -0.20 -1.37
N THR A 273 18.07 0.31 -0.14
CA THR A 273 18.90 -0.19 0.96
C THR A 273 18.43 -1.57 1.43
N VAL A 274 17.15 -1.89 1.24
CA VAL A 274 16.51 -3.15 1.67
C VAL A 274 16.15 -4.05 0.49
N PHE A 275 15.48 -3.49 -0.51
CA PHE A 275 15.07 -4.16 -1.74
C PHE A 275 16.10 -3.86 -2.83
N LYS A 276 17.08 -4.75 -2.97
CA LYS A 276 18.16 -4.54 -3.94
C LYS A 276 17.62 -4.56 -5.37
N SER A 277 17.94 -3.53 -6.14
CA SER A 277 17.63 -3.50 -7.56
C SER A 277 18.41 -4.59 -8.29
N GLY A 278 17.71 -5.32 -9.15
CA GLY A 278 18.30 -6.25 -10.09
C GLY A 278 19.18 -5.53 -11.11
N GLN A 279 20.17 -6.22 -11.64
CA GLN A 279 20.92 -5.74 -12.81
C GLN A 279 20.19 -6.17 -14.08
N LEU A 280 19.92 -5.23 -14.98
CA LEU A 280 19.43 -5.57 -16.31
C LEU A 280 20.50 -6.39 -17.02
N GLY A 281 20.13 -7.61 -17.44
CA GLY A 281 21.00 -8.44 -18.26
C GLY A 281 21.31 -7.76 -19.60
N LEU A 282 22.54 -7.95 -20.09
CA LEU A 282 22.91 -7.54 -21.44
C LEU A 282 22.45 -8.60 -22.43
N ILE A 283 21.74 -8.20 -23.49
CA ILE A 283 21.51 -9.08 -24.64
C ILE A 283 22.83 -9.15 -25.42
N LEU A 284 23.65 -10.17 -25.11
CA LEU A 284 24.99 -10.34 -25.70
C LEU A 284 24.96 -10.89 -27.14
N LYS A 285 23.82 -11.40 -27.62
CA LYS A 285 23.67 -11.93 -28.98
C LYS A 285 22.22 -11.81 -29.46
N GLY A 286 22.02 -11.41 -30.71
CA GLY A 286 20.71 -11.13 -31.30
C GLY A 286 19.69 -12.25 -31.10
N MET A 287 18.52 -11.87 -30.60
CA MET A 287 17.36 -12.74 -30.46
C MET A 287 16.88 -13.19 -31.85
N GLN A 288 16.91 -14.50 -32.13
CA GLN A 288 16.29 -15.05 -33.32
C GLN A 288 14.79 -15.28 -33.06
N ILE A 289 13.95 -14.40 -33.58
CA ILE A 289 12.50 -14.63 -33.63
C ILE A 289 12.25 -15.62 -34.77
N LYS A 290 11.87 -16.86 -34.43
CA LYS A 290 11.37 -17.81 -35.44
C LYS A 290 9.95 -17.40 -35.83
N CYS A 291 9.80 -16.76 -36.98
CA CYS A 291 8.51 -16.73 -37.67
C CYS A 291 8.25 -18.14 -38.23
N THR A 292 7.33 -18.88 -37.65
CA THR A 292 6.75 -20.05 -38.31
C THR A 292 5.59 -19.56 -39.16
N THR A 293 5.79 -19.48 -40.48
CA THR A 293 4.67 -19.43 -41.41
C THR A 293 4.03 -20.82 -41.41
N ASN A 294 2.83 -20.94 -40.85
CA ASN A 294 2.01 -22.12 -41.07
C ASN A 294 1.65 -22.16 -42.57
N GLY A 295 2.14 -23.19 -43.26
CA GLY A 295 1.65 -23.59 -44.58
C GLY A 295 0.45 -24.50 -44.46
#